data_AF-A0A1E7DK90-F1
#
_entry.id   AF-A0A1E7DK90-F1
#
_cell.length_a   1.000
_cell.length_b   1.000
_cell.length_c   1.000
_cell.angle_alpha   90.00
_cell.angle_beta   90.00
_cell.angle_gamma   90.00
#
_symmetry.space_group_name_H-M   'P 1'
#
loop_
_entity.id
_entity.type
_entity.pdbx_description
1 polymer ?
#
loop_
_entity_poly.entity_id
_entity_poly.type
_entity_poly.pdbx_seq_one_letter_code
_entity_poly.pdbx_strand_id
1 'polypeptide(L)' 'MSEKQIDEQWIERIVKSLEGIEYGSVEIVIHDSQITQIDRLEKQRFPLKKNQVFQKPKQLKIQ' A
#
# COMPACT_ATOMS: atom_id res chain seq x y z
N MET A 1 4.25 -37.04 11.57
CA MET A 1 4.20 -35.79 10.79
C MET A 1 4.28 -34.66 11.79
N SER A 2 5.42 -33.98 11.91
CA SER A 2 5.56 -32.84 12.81
C SER A 2 4.90 -31.63 12.17
N GLU A 3 3.82 -31.12 12.75
CA GLU A 3 3.30 -29.79 12.41
C GLU A 3 4.43 -28.78 12.65
N LYS A 4 4.81 -28.05 11.61
CA LYS A 4 5.69 -26.88 11.76
C LYS A 4 4.88 -25.83 12.50
N GLN A 5 5.14 -25.70 13.79
CA GLN A 5 4.58 -24.62 14.60
C GLN A 5 5.17 -23.31 14.10
N ILE A 6 4.33 -22.49 13.49
CA ILE A 6 4.67 -21.10 13.19
C ILE A 6 4.76 -20.38 14.54
N ASP A 7 5.90 -19.76 14.82
CA ASP A 7 6.08 -19.00 16.05
C ASP A 7 5.06 -17.85 16.10
N GLU A 8 4.30 -17.79 17.19
CA GLU A 8 3.27 -16.77 17.41
C GLU A 8 3.87 -15.36 17.38
N GLN A 9 5.16 -15.22 17.74
CA GLN A 9 5.88 -13.96 17.64
C GLN A 9 5.98 -13.44 16.19
N TRP A 10 6.12 -14.33 15.21
CA TRP A 10 6.18 -13.94 13.80
C TRP A 10 4.83 -13.48 13.29
N ILE A 11 3.75 -14.12 13.74
CA ILE A 11 2.39 -13.71 13.41
C ILE A 11 2.14 -12.29 13.93
N GLU A 12 2.49 -12.02 15.19
CA GLU A 12 2.34 -10.68 15.78
C GLU A 12 3.15 -9.62 15.03
N ARG A 13 4.39 -9.96 14.63
CA ARG A 13 5.24 -9.05 13.82
C ARG A 13 4.63 -8.75 12.46
N ILE A 14 4.11 -9.75 11.75
CA ILE A 14 3.47 -9.56 10.44
C ILE A 14 2.22 -8.69 10.57
N VAL A 15 1.40 -8.93 11.59
CA VAL A 15 0.21 -8.12 11.87
C VAL A 15 0.61 -6.66 12.11
N LYS A 16 1.59 -6.41 12.97
CA LYS A 16 2.12 -5.05 13.21
C LYS A 16 2.69 -4.41 11.95
N SER A 17 3.32 -5.19 11.07
CA SER A 17 3.81 -4.67 9.79
C SER A 17 2.68 -4.19 8.89
N LEU A 18 1.50 -4.80 8.94
CA LEU A 18 0.32 -4.40 8.15
C LEU A 18 -0.42 -3.20 8.76
N GLU A 19 -0.33 -2.99 10.07
CA GLU A 19 -1.02 -1.91 10.77
C GLU A 19 -0.62 -0.52 10.24
N GLY A 20 -1.62 0.29 9.90
CA GLY A 20 -1.43 1.66 9.43
C GLY A 20 -1.08 1.81 7.94
N ILE A 21 -0.94 0.72 7.18
CA ILE A 21 -0.78 0.80 5.73
C ILE A 21 -2.15 1.03 5.09
N GLU A 22 -2.41 2.24 4.59
CA GLU A 22 -3.61 2.50 3.78
C GLU A 22 -3.47 1.96 2.35
N TYR A 23 -2.27 2.08 1.78
CA TYR A 23 -1.92 1.58 0.44
C TYR A 23 -0.45 1.17 0.45
N GLY A 24 -0.16 -0.05 0.02
CA GLY A 24 1.19 -0.58 0.10
C GLY A 24 1.28 -2.08 -0.13
N SER A 25 2.40 -2.66 0.30
CA SER A 25 2.65 -4.09 0.30
C SER A 25 3.59 -4.47 1.44
N VAL A 26 3.41 -5.68 1.97
CA VAL A 26 4.36 -6.31 2.88
C VAL A 26 4.92 -7.54 2.17
N GLU A 27 6.24 -7.66 2.12
CA GLU A 27 6.96 -8.77 1.50
C GLU A 27 7.74 -9.52 2.58
N ILE A 28 7.62 -10.85 2.60
CA ILE A 28 8.23 -11.72 3.62
C ILE A 28 9.18 -12.66 2.90
N VAL A 29 10.45 -12.65 3.31
CA VAL A 29 11.46 -13.55 2.76
C VAL A 29 11.77 -14.65 3.75
N ILE A 30 11.77 -15.88 3.25
CA ILE A 30 12.01 -17.10 4.02
C ILE A 30 13.26 -17.78 3.48
N HIS A 31 14.23 -18.01 4.34
CA HIS A 31 15.39 -18.87 4.07
C HIS A 31 15.46 -19.95 5.14
N ASP A 32 15.79 -21.18 4.75
CA ASP A 32 15.96 -22.32 5.68
C ASP A 32 14.75 -22.56 6.61
N SER A 33 13.53 -22.37 6.09
CA SER A 33 12.27 -22.46 6.85
C SER A 33 12.11 -21.41 7.97
N GLN A 34 12.92 -20.37 7.98
CA GLN A 34 12.84 -19.26 8.93
C GLN A 34 12.59 -17.95 8.19
N ILE A 35 11.76 -17.09 8.77
CA ILE A 35 11.59 -15.73 8.27
C ILE A 35 12.88 -14.98 8.56
N THR A 36 13.52 -14.46 7.52
CA THR A 36 14.76 -13.70 7.63
C THR A 36 14.55 -12.21 7.41
N GLN A 37 13.49 -11.84 6.67
CA GLN A 37 13.22 -10.46 6.32
C GLN A 37 11.72 -10.20 6.20
N ILE A 38 11.31 -9.01 6.62
CA ILE A 38 9.96 -8.46 6.43
C ILE A 38 10.13 -7.04 5.93
N ASP A 39 9.79 -6.80 4.66
CA ASP A 39 9.83 -5.48 4.04
C ASP A 39 8.43 -4.89 4.02
N ARG A 40 8.31 -3.67 4.55
CA ARG A 40 7.07 -2.86 4.51
C ARG A 40 7.24 -1.74 3.51
N LEU A 41 6.37 -1.70 2.52
CA LEU A 41 6.32 -0.64 1.52
C LEU A 41 5.00 0.10 1.59
N GLU A 42 5.04 1.40 1.89
CA GLU A 42 3.89 2.28 1.86
C GLU A 42 3.87 3.13 0.58
N LYS A 43 2.69 3.32 0.00
CA LYS A 43 2.47 4.06 -1.23
C LYS A 43 1.39 5.11 -0.99
N GLN A 44 1.76 6.39 -1.02
CA GLN A 44 0.79 7.47 -0.97
C GLN A 44 0.31 7.82 -2.39
N ARG A 45 -0.99 7.71 -2.64
CA ARG A 45 -1.59 8.18 -3.90
C ARG A 45 -2.00 9.64 -3.76
N PHE A 46 -1.33 10.52 -4.50
CA PHE A 46 -1.74 11.91 -4.60
C PHE A 46 -2.82 12.03 -5.67
N PRO A 47 -3.98 12.63 -5.36
CA PRO A 47 -4.97 12.90 -6.38
C PRO A 47 -4.37 13.82 -7.43
N LEU A 48 -4.46 13.42 -8.69
CA LEU A 48 -4.21 14.34 -9.79
C LEU A 48 -5.25 15.46 -9.65
N LYS A 49 -4.80 16.70 -9.46
CA LYS A 49 -5.69 17.87 -9.50
C LYS A 49 -6.53 17.72 -10.76
N LYS A 50 -7.84 17.53 -10.63
CA LYS A 50 -8.74 17.50 -11.79
C LYS A 50 -8.44 18.75 -12.58
N ASN A 51 -7.90 18.58 -13.80
CA ASN A 51 -7.72 19.67 -14.73
C ASN A 51 -9.05 20.41 -14.75
N GLN A 52 -9.02 21.67 -14.29
CA GLN A 52 -10.16 22.55 -14.42
C GLN A 52 -10.50 22.51 -15.90
N VAL A 53 -11.65 21.92 -16.22
CA VAL A 53 -12.18 21.88 -17.57
C VAL A 53 -12.15 23.33 -18.03
N PHE A 54 -11.28 23.65 -19.00
CA PHE A 54 -11.22 24.97 -19.62
C PHE A 54 -12.61 25.26 -20.15
N GLN A 55 -13.38 26.04 -19.38
CA GLN A 55 -14.68 26.55 -19.80
C GLN A 55 -14.37 27.44 -21.00
N LYS A 56 -14.72 27.00 -22.21
CA LYS A 56 -14.59 27.82 -23.41
C LYS A 56 -15.30 29.15 -23.13
N PRO A 57 -14.66 30.31 -23.34
CA PRO A 57 -15.33 31.59 -23.12
C PRO A 57 -16.58 31.64 -24.01
N LYS A 58 -17.75 31.87 -23.39
CA LYS A 58 -19.00 32.11 -24.11
C LYS A 58 -18.77 33.31 -25.03
N GLN A 59 -18.85 33.08 -26.35
CA GLN A 59 -18.87 34.18 -27.32
C GLN A 59 -20.04 35.09 -26.97
N LEU A 60 -19.73 36.30 -26.48
CA LEU A 60 -20.72 37.36 -26.36
C LEU A 60 -21.17 37.71 -27.78
N LYS A 61 -22.42 37.36 -28.12
CA LYS A 61 -23.08 37.92 -29.28
C LYS A 61 -23.37 39.39 -28.98
N ILE A 62 -22.59 40.27 -29.60
CA ILE A 62 -22.90 41.70 -29.66
C ILE A 62 -24.09 41.84 -30.61
N GLN A 63 -25.20 42.37 -30.09
CA GLN A 63 -26.36 42.85 -30.84
C GLN A 63 -26.33 44.37 -30.83
#